data_AF-A4I4D8-F1
#
_entry.id   AF-A4I4D8-F1
#
_cell.length_a   1.000
_cell.length_b   1.000
_cell.length_c   1.000
_cell.angle_alpha   90.00
_cell.angle_beta   90.00
_cell.angle_gamma   90.00
#
_symmetry.space_group_name_H-M   'P 1'
#
loop_
_entity.id
_entity.type
_entity.pdbx_description
1 polymer ?
#
loop_
_entity_poly.entity_id
_entity_poly.type
_entity_poly.pdbx_seq_one_letter_code
_entity_poly.pdbx_strand_id
1 'polypeptide(L)'
;MSCERIDPKDFHSPAANQYTLNCLDELARSPKFKSYVRHVEYKERFYLTWFLAPFTLFGILYYHLKMFGEEGVSLFMGSPTSSFASLPAPPAGMVCATVILLLFAVPCIVIAPFAGFFEEPRRWQSLITLAFLTLVNIAVVSFGGSPLHYPPFVTTMPPVTELIVSWNPVDVAAILVRDIFVRRALCLQGFLLAGYTVAFWRSRFWDRVWHPPLPLVTVPIAVGLSGIGWWVVVQKGVPLFFTADGCPTLVAEALYWSAVKSDPAGAASLCFTVGKEIYRQVVRDAASLWQQRQLPMVLQNPSACMSLYLATASMALVHVFVLLVKPVADFVFGVFFFVLPTDPTLWGLTLIGTIGGAVTLWRMNDGLVYTPHIAGLCAVAFSLLLNGFFA
;
A
#
# COMPACT_ATOMS: atom_id res chain seq x y z
N MET A 1 -22.77 12.18 39.46
CA MET A 1 -22.46 12.76 40.79
C MET A 1 -21.44 13.87 40.54
N SER A 2 -21.81 15.13 40.75
CA SER A 2 -20.93 16.30 40.56
C SER A 2 -20.01 16.48 41.77
N CYS A 3 -18.80 17.01 41.57
CA CYS A 3 -17.86 17.38 42.65
C CYS A 3 -18.37 18.49 43.59
N GLU A 4 -19.65 18.87 43.50
CA GLU A 4 -20.29 19.93 44.30
C GLU A 4 -20.53 19.54 45.78
N ARG A 5 -20.18 18.32 46.20
CA ARG A 5 -20.43 17.85 47.58
C ARG A 5 -19.32 18.13 48.59
N ILE A 6 -18.14 18.57 48.17
CA ILE A 6 -17.03 18.87 49.09
C ILE A 6 -16.89 20.38 49.20
N ASP A 7 -17.00 20.91 50.42
CA ASP A 7 -16.70 22.32 50.70
C ASP A 7 -15.25 22.61 50.28
N PRO A 8 -14.97 23.71 49.55
CA PRO A 8 -13.62 24.04 49.11
C PRO A 8 -12.54 24.01 50.21
N LYS A 9 -12.91 24.25 51.46
CA LYS A 9 -11.99 24.21 52.60
C LYS A 9 -11.53 22.79 52.96
N ASP A 10 -12.29 21.77 52.56
CA ASP A 10 -12.07 20.38 52.94
C ASP A 10 -11.40 19.54 51.85
N PHE A 11 -11.06 20.13 50.69
CA PHE A 11 -10.42 19.39 49.57
C PHE A 11 -9.13 18.65 49.95
N HIS A 12 -8.40 19.14 50.96
CA HIS A 12 -7.16 18.53 51.44
C HIS A 12 -7.35 17.64 52.69
N SER A 13 -8.58 17.45 53.15
CA SER A 13 -8.86 16.63 54.31
C SER A 13 -8.66 15.13 54.00
N PRO A 14 -8.33 14.30 55.02
CA PRO A 14 -8.33 12.85 54.88
C PRO A 14 -9.68 12.30 54.35
N ALA A 15 -10.78 12.94 54.71
CA ALA A 15 -12.12 12.58 54.25
C ALA A 15 -12.31 12.82 52.75
N ALA A 16 -11.83 13.94 52.21
CA ALA A 16 -11.86 14.22 50.77
C ALA A 16 -10.99 13.25 49.97
N ASN A 17 -9.80 12.89 50.49
CA ASN A 17 -8.96 11.86 49.88
C ASN A 17 -9.68 10.50 49.84
N GLN A 18 -10.31 10.10 50.94
CA GLN A 18 -11.03 8.82 51.00
C GLN A 18 -12.27 8.81 50.10
N TYR A 19 -13.00 9.93 50.02
CA TYR A 19 -14.09 10.08 49.05
C TYR A 19 -13.60 9.93 47.61
N THR A 20 -12.49 10.60 47.26
CA THR A 20 -11.87 10.51 45.94
C THR A 20 -11.46 9.08 45.61
N LEU A 21 -10.82 8.37 46.55
CA LEU A 21 -10.44 6.96 46.39
C LEU A 21 -11.66 6.06 46.20
N ASN A 22 -12.74 6.26 46.96
CA ASN A 22 -13.97 5.50 46.80
C ASN A 22 -14.63 5.75 45.44
N CYS A 23 -14.68 7.00 44.98
CA CYS A 23 -15.18 7.34 43.66
C CYS A 23 -14.31 6.74 42.55
N LEU A 24 -12.98 6.74 42.71
CA LEU A 24 -12.07 6.09 41.77
C LEU A 24 -12.27 4.57 41.74
N ASP A 25 -12.45 3.92 42.89
CA ASP A 25 -12.70 2.47 42.96
C ASP A 25 -14.08 2.13 42.38
N GLU A 26 -15.12 2.92 42.63
CA GLU A 26 -16.44 2.76 42.02
C GLU A 26 -16.39 2.97 40.50
N LEU A 27 -15.67 3.99 40.04
CA LEU A 27 -15.45 4.23 38.61
C LEU A 27 -14.68 3.07 37.99
N ALA A 28 -13.60 2.61 38.62
CA ALA A 28 -12.77 1.49 38.18
C ALA A 28 -13.57 0.16 38.12
N ARG A 29 -14.51 -0.02 39.05
CA ARG A 29 -15.40 -1.19 39.09
C ARG A 29 -16.59 -1.07 38.14
N SER A 30 -16.91 0.13 37.66
CA SER A 30 -18.05 0.37 36.79
C SER A 30 -17.96 -0.46 35.49
N PRO A 31 -19.08 -0.98 34.98
CA PRO A 31 -19.08 -1.78 33.76
C PRO A 31 -18.58 -0.99 32.55
N LYS A 32 -18.82 0.32 32.51
CA LYS A 32 -18.34 1.22 31.43
C LYS A 32 -16.83 1.37 31.45
N PHE A 33 -16.23 1.62 32.63
CA PHE A 33 -14.79 1.73 32.74
C PHE A 33 -14.09 0.41 32.47
N LYS A 34 -14.61 -0.72 32.98
CA LYS A 34 -14.09 -2.05 32.63
C LYS A 34 -14.16 -2.34 31.14
N SER A 35 -15.25 -1.93 30.48
CA SER A 35 -15.38 -2.02 29.02
C SER A 35 -14.34 -1.15 28.31
N TYR A 36 -14.10 0.07 28.80
CA TYR A 36 -13.08 0.97 28.27
C TYR A 36 -11.67 0.42 28.45
N VAL A 37 -11.31 -0.06 29.65
CA VAL A 37 -10.00 -0.68 29.92
C VAL A 37 -9.80 -1.90 29.03
N ARG A 38 -10.80 -2.78 28.91
CA ARG A 38 -10.73 -3.92 27.97
C ARG A 38 -10.54 -3.45 26.52
N HIS A 39 -11.18 -2.37 26.11
CA HIS A 39 -11.01 -1.79 24.79
C HIS A 39 -9.58 -1.23 24.57
N VAL A 40 -9.02 -0.54 25.56
CA VAL A 40 -7.64 -0.02 25.53
C VAL A 40 -6.62 -1.15 25.51
N GLU A 41 -6.71 -2.12 26.42
CA GLU A 41 -5.84 -3.31 26.43
C GLU A 41 -5.92 -4.08 25.10
N TYR A 42 -7.13 -4.20 24.55
CA TYR A 42 -7.35 -4.82 23.26
C TYR A 42 -6.60 -4.06 22.13
N LYS A 43 -6.71 -2.72 22.14
CA LYS A 43 -6.05 -1.85 21.16
C LYS A 43 -4.52 -1.96 21.25
N GLU A 44 -3.97 -2.04 22.46
CA GLU A 44 -2.53 -2.28 22.70
C GLU A 44 -2.06 -3.65 22.19
N ARG A 45 -2.81 -4.73 22.46
CA ARG A 45 -2.46 -6.08 21.95
C ARG A 45 -2.45 -6.16 20.43
N PHE A 46 -3.36 -5.43 19.79
CA PHE A 46 -3.39 -5.29 18.33
C PHE A 46 -2.13 -4.59 17.81
N TYR A 47 -1.67 -3.53 18.49
CA TYR A 47 -0.42 -2.85 18.16
C TYR A 47 0.81 -3.74 18.29
N LEU A 48 0.86 -4.61 19.29
CA LEU A 48 1.95 -5.57 19.45
C LEU A 48 2.05 -6.53 18.25
N THR A 49 0.92 -6.90 17.65
CA THR A 49 0.90 -7.76 16.44
C THR A 49 1.47 -7.04 15.23
N TRP A 50 1.29 -5.71 15.14
CA TRP A 50 1.91 -4.92 14.09
C TRP A 50 3.42 -4.80 14.23
N PHE A 51 3.94 -4.74 15.46
CA PHE A 51 5.39 -4.84 15.70
C PHE A 51 5.94 -6.22 15.36
N LEU A 52 5.13 -7.29 15.49
CA LEU A 52 5.54 -8.64 15.10
C LEU A 52 5.85 -8.75 13.59
N ALA A 53 5.24 -7.92 12.74
CA ALA A 53 5.45 -8.00 11.30
C ALA A 53 6.84 -7.56 10.84
N PRO A 54 7.41 -6.40 11.26
CA PRO A 54 8.82 -6.08 11.09
C PRO A 54 9.76 -7.14 11.67
N PHE A 55 9.47 -7.70 12.84
CA PHE A 55 10.30 -8.77 13.41
C PHE A 55 10.25 -10.05 12.57
N THR A 56 9.07 -10.41 12.05
CA THR A 56 8.89 -11.55 11.15
C THR A 56 9.66 -11.33 9.84
N LEU A 57 9.55 -10.13 9.25
CA LEU A 57 10.31 -9.74 8.07
C LEU A 57 11.81 -9.79 8.34
N PHE A 58 12.28 -9.24 9.46
CA PHE A 58 13.68 -9.29 9.86
C PHE A 58 14.17 -10.73 10.04
N GLY A 59 13.38 -11.58 10.69
CA GLY A 59 13.70 -13.01 10.84
C GLY A 59 13.80 -13.74 9.50
N ILE A 60 12.94 -13.41 8.54
CA ILE A 60 12.97 -13.96 7.18
C ILE A 60 14.19 -13.46 6.41
N LEU A 61 14.52 -12.17 6.50
CA LEU A 61 15.72 -11.60 5.86
C LEU A 61 17.01 -12.13 6.50
N TYR A 62 17.02 -12.37 7.81
CA TYR A 62 18.12 -13.05 8.48
C TYR A 62 18.25 -14.51 7.99
N TYR A 63 17.14 -15.23 7.88
CA TYR A 63 17.12 -16.57 7.30
C TYR A 63 17.63 -16.57 5.86
N HIS A 64 17.25 -15.58 5.04
CA HIS A 64 17.75 -15.38 3.69
C HIS A 64 19.27 -15.26 3.65
N LEU A 65 19.84 -14.35 4.45
CA LEU A 65 21.28 -14.14 4.52
C LEU A 65 22.01 -15.39 5.02
N LYS A 66 21.43 -16.13 5.97
CA LYS A 66 22.00 -17.39 6.45
C LYS A 66 21.96 -18.49 5.39
N MET A 67 20.90 -18.54 4.58
CA MET A 67 20.69 -19.55 3.56
C MET A 67 21.56 -19.33 2.32
N PHE A 68 21.72 -18.07 1.89
CA PHE A 68 22.43 -17.70 0.67
C PHE A 68 23.81 -17.07 0.89
N GLY A 69 24.19 -16.77 2.15
CA GLY A 69 25.49 -16.18 2.47
C GLY A 69 25.73 -14.84 1.76
N GLU A 70 26.93 -14.68 1.19
CA GLU A 70 27.33 -13.48 0.43
C GLU A 70 26.44 -13.26 -0.81
N GLU A 71 25.93 -14.32 -1.43
CA GLU A 71 25.00 -14.24 -2.56
C GLU A 71 23.61 -13.76 -2.16
N GLY A 72 23.29 -13.76 -0.86
CA GLY A 72 21.98 -13.33 -0.36
C GLY A 72 21.68 -11.86 -0.70
N VAL A 73 22.69 -10.98 -0.66
CA VAL A 73 22.51 -9.56 -1.01
C VAL A 73 22.48 -9.40 -2.53
N SER A 74 23.35 -10.09 -3.26
CA SER A 74 23.40 -10.01 -4.73
C SER A 74 22.11 -10.50 -5.37
N LEU A 75 21.40 -11.43 -4.74
CA LEU A 75 20.07 -11.89 -5.14
C LEU A 75 18.99 -10.80 -5.17
N PHE A 76 19.08 -9.79 -4.30
CA PHE A 76 18.18 -8.64 -4.30
C PHE A 76 18.63 -7.55 -5.28
N MET A 77 19.92 -7.50 -5.62
CA MET A 77 20.51 -6.42 -6.44
C MET A 77 20.76 -6.81 -7.91
N GLY A 78 20.86 -8.10 -8.20
CA GLY A 78 21.28 -8.65 -9.48
C GLY A 78 20.12 -9.20 -10.31
N SER A 79 20.41 -9.50 -11.58
CA SER A 79 19.46 -10.20 -12.45
C SER A 79 19.20 -11.60 -11.86
N PRO A 80 17.94 -12.01 -11.63
CA PRO A 80 17.61 -13.34 -11.11
C PRO A 80 18.06 -14.51 -12.02
N THR A 81 18.61 -14.20 -13.20
CA THR A 81 19.10 -15.18 -14.17
C THR A 81 20.52 -15.67 -13.93
N SER A 82 21.32 -15.03 -13.06
CA SER A 82 22.67 -15.54 -12.76
C SER A 82 22.59 -16.73 -11.81
N SER A 83 22.47 -17.92 -12.41
CA SER A 83 22.98 -19.20 -11.89
C SER A 83 22.44 -19.76 -10.57
N PHE A 84 21.13 -19.65 -10.28
CA PHE A 84 20.51 -20.62 -9.36
C PHE A 84 20.36 -21.97 -10.05
N ALA A 85 21.49 -22.68 -10.06
CA ALA A 85 21.67 -24.03 -10.49
C ALA A 85 20.59 -24.93 -9.90
N SER A 86 19.74 -25.45 -10.78
CA SER A 86 19.17 -26.81 -10.73
C SER A 86 18.93 -27.41 -9.34
N LEU A 87 18.28 -26.69 -8.43
CA LEU A 87 17.72 -27.32 -7.24
C LEU A 87 16.58 -28.23 -7.73
N PRO A 88 16.55 -29.54 -7.40
CA PRO A 88 15.49 -30.42 -7.86
C PRO A 88 14.13 -30.04 -7.24
N ALA A 89 14.14 -29.38 -6.09
CA ALA A 89 12.96 -28.89 -5.39
C ALA A 89 13.28 -27.62 -4.59
N PRO A 90 12.30 -26.74 -4.36
CA PRO A 90 12.48 -25.58 -3.49
C PRO A 90 12.74 -26.03 -2.04
N PRO A 91 13.71 -25.42 -1.35
CA PRO A 91 13.96 -25.71 0.06
C PRO A 91 12.71 -25.45 0.91
N ALA A 92 12.37 -26.40 1.80
CA ALA A 92 11.15 -26.32 2.61
C ALA A 92 11.06 -25.02 3.43
N GLY A 93 12.19 -24.51 3.91
CA GLY A 93 12.25 -23.23 4.63
C GLY A 93 11.91 -22.03 3.75
N MET A 94 12.28 -22.04 2.46
CA MET A 94 11.89 -20.99 1.50
C MET A 94 10.38 -21.04 1.22
N VAL A 95 9.81 -22.22 1.01
CA VAL A 95 8.35 -22.37 0.83
C VAL A 95 7.60 -21.84 2.06
N CYS A 96 8.05 -22.22 3.26
CA CYS A 96 7.48 -21.75 4.52
C CYS A 96 7.60 -20.22 4.66
N ALA A 97 8.78 -19.65 4.38
CA ALA A 97 9.02 -18.21 4.43
C ALA A 97 8.12 -17.46 3.44
N THR A 98 7.98 -17.93 2.20
CA THR A 98 7.09 -17.33 1.19
C THR A 98 5.64 -17.32 1.66
N VAL A 99 5.16 -18.43 2.24
CA VAL A 99 3.80 -18.53 2.76
C VAL A 99 3.59 -17.57 3.94
N ILE A 100 4.56 -17.48 4.86
CA ILE A 100 4.51 -16.54 5.99
C ILE A 100 4.54 -15.09 5.49
N LEU A 101 5.34 -14.76 4.49
CA LEU A 101 5.37 -13.43 3.89
C LEU A 101 4.00 -13.04 3.33
N LEU A 102 3.40 -13.92 2.51
CA LEU A 102 2.13 -13.65 1.81
C LEU A 102 0.91 -13.65 2.73
N LEU A 103 0.86 -14.55 3.72
CA LEU A 103 -0.31 -14.74 4.58
C LEU A 103 -0.23 -13.97 5.90
N PHE A 104 0.94 -13.47 6.27
CA PHE A 104 1.12 -12.80 7.56
C PHE A 104 1.89 -11.48 7.44
N ALA A 105 3.16 -11.49 7.03
CA ALA A 105 4.00 -10.30 7.11
C ALA A 105 3.49 -9.15 6.22
N VAL A 106 3.27 -9.40 4.92
CA VAL A 106 2.73 -8.40 3.98
C VAL A 106 1.35 -7.91 4.41
N PRO A 107 0.35 -8.78 4.70
CA PRO A 107 -0.92 -8.34 5.25
C PRO A 107 -0.78 -7.42 6.46
N CYS A 108 0.07 -7.76 7.42
CA CYS A 108 0.27 -6.93 8.60
C CYS A 108 0.87 -5.56 8.27
N ILE A 109 1.88 -5.51 7.40
CA ILE A 109 2.50 -4.26 6.93
C ILE A 109 1.46 -3.38 6.21
N VAL A 110 0.62 -3.98 5.37
CA VAL A 110 -0.41 -3.28 4.59
C VAL A 110 -1.55 -2.78 5.48
N ILE A 111 -2.00 -3.57 6.47
CA ILE A 111 -3.09 -3.17 7.38
C ILE A 111 -2.64 -2.06 8.34
N ALA A 112 -1.39 -2.08 8.81
CA ALA A 112 -0.88 -1.15 9.81
C ALA A 112 -1.23 0.34 9.56
N PRO A 113 -0.99 0.93 8.36
CA PRO A 113 -1.37 2.32 8.09
C PRO A 113 -2.88 2.56 8.04
N PHE A 114 -3.69 1.56 7.68
CA PHE A 114 -5.15 1.66 7.69
C PHE A 114 -5.73 1.51 9.10
N ALA A 115 -5.05 0.80 9.99
CA ALA A 115 -5.47 0.61 11.37
C ALA A 115 -5.05 1.77 12.28
N GLY A 116 -3.93 2.45 11.98
CA GLY A 116 -3.34 3.51 12.79
C GLY A 116 -2.75 3.01 14.11
N PHE A 117 -1.50 3.38 14.44
CA PHE A 117 -0.77 2.88 15.62
C PHE A 117 -1.20 3.47 16.97
N PHE A 118 -1.86 4.63 16.98
CA PHE A 118 -2.28 5.30 18.22
C PHE A 118 -3.71 5.82 18.15
N GLU A 119 -4.13 6.29 16.98
CA GLU A 119 -5.49 6.77 16.72
C GLU A 119 -6.10 5.98 15.56
N GLU A 120 -7.40 5.72 15.65
CA GLU A 120 -8.12 5.11 14.54
C GLU A 120 -8.26 6.16 13.42
N PRO A 121 -7.78 5.90 12.20
CA PRO A 121 -7.82 6.88 11.14
C PRO A 121 -9.27 7.13 10.71
N ARG A 122 -9.57 8.40 10.38
CA ARG A 122 -10.84 8.78 9.77
C ARG A 122 -10.96 8.14 8.38
N ARG A 123 -12.19 7.91 7.90
CA ARG A 123 -12.45 7.34 6.56
C ARG A 123 -11.67 8.04 5.44
N TRP A 124 -11.60 9.37 5.48
CA TRP A 124 -10.83 10.17 4.52
C TRP A 124 -9.33 9.88 4.57
N GLN A 125 -8.75 9.72 5.76
CA GLN A 125 -7.35 9.34 5.93
C GLN A 125 -7.09 7.95 5.36
N SER A 126 -7.98 6.98 5.60
CA SER A 126 -7.86 5.65 5.01
C SER A 126 -7.91 5.67 3.47
N LEU A 127 -8.72 6.54 2.87
CA LEU A 127 -8.75 6.73 1.41
C LEU A 127 -7.45 7.37 0.89
N ILE A 128 -6.92 8.38 1.58
CA ILE A 128 -5.61 8.96 1.23
C ILE A 128 -4.51 7.90 1.33
N THR A 129 -4.50 7.09 2.38
CA THR A 129 -3.56 5.98 2.55
C THR A 129 -3.67 4.98 1.40
N LEU A 130 -4.89 4.63 0.99
CA LEU A 130 -5.12 3.73 -0.14
C LEU A 130 -4.56 4.31 -1.44
N ALA A 131 -4.86 5.58 -1.73
CA ALA A 131 -4.33 6.27 -2.90
C ALA A 131 -2.80 6.35 -2.88
N PHE A 132 -2.21 6.70 -1.73
CA PHE A 132 -0.77 6.78 -1.56
C PHE A 132 -0.08 5.43 -1.76
N LEU A 133 -0.56 4.36 -1.14
CA LEU A 133 0.00 3.01 -1.35
C LEU A 133 -0.21 2.50 -2.78
N THR A 134 -1.31 2.91 -3.43
CA THR A 134 -1.53 2.64 -4.85
C THR A 134 -0.47 3.32 -5.70
N LEU A 135 -0.16 4.59 -5.43
CA LEU A 135 0.91 5.33 -6.10
C LEU A 135 2.28 4.71 -5.85
N VAL A 136 2.54 4.21 -4.64
CA VAL A 136 3.77 3.46 -4.33
C VAL A 136 3.87 2.20 -5.18
N ASN A 137 2.80 1.40 -5.28
CA ASN A 137 2.79 0.22 -6.14
C ASN A 137 3.03 0.58 -7.61
N ILE A 138 2.39 1.65 -8.10
CA ILE A 138 2.60 2.18 -9.46
C ILE A 138 4.06 2.60 -9.65
N ALA A 139 4.62 3.35 -8.70
CA ALA A 139 6.00 3.83 -8.75
C ALA A 139 6.99 2.65 -8.74
N VAL A 140 6.75 1.63 -7.91
CA VAL A 140 7.57 0.42 -7.90
C VAL A 140 7.52 -0.25 -9.26
N VAL A 141 6.33 -0.60 -9.79
CA VAL A 141 6.25 -1.33 -11.08
C VAL A 141 6.72 -0.51 -12.29
N SER A 142 6.81 0.81 -12.14
CA SER A 142 7.30 1.73 -13.19
C SER A 142 8.80 1.97 -13.11
N PHE A 143 9.33 2.24 -11.91
CA PHE A 143 10.69 2.74 -11.68
C PHE A 143 11.58 1.78 -10.89
N GLY A 144 11.06 0.64 -10.43
CA GLY A 144 11.81 -0.32 -9.61
C GLY A 144 13.02 -0.94 -10.30
N GLY A 145 13.08 -0.86 -11.64
CA GLY A 145 14.19 -1.35 -12.45
C GLY A 145 14.42 -2.85 -12.32
N SER A 146 15.58 -3.32 -12.79
CA SER A 146 15.97 -4.74 -12.68
C SER A 146 16.00 -5.27 -11.24
N PRO A 147 16.37 -4.51 -10.19
CA PRO A 147 16.41 -5.04 -8.82
C PRO A 147 15.05 -5.43 -8.27
N LEU A 148 13.95 -4.81 -8.72
CA LEU A 148 12.59 -5.18 -8.32
C LEU A 148 11.90 -6.10 -9.35
N HIS A 149 12.65 -6.56 -10.37
CA HIS A 149 12.09 -7.29 -11.50
C HIS A 149 12.05 -8.79 -11.24
N TYR A 150 10.86 -9.30 -10.95
CA TYR A 150 10.60 -10.69 -10.61
C TYR A 150 9.39 -11.24 -11.38
N PRO A 151 9.52 -11.50 -12.69
CA PRO A 151 8.42 -12.05 -13.47
C PRO A 151 8.03 -13.46 -12.97
N PRO A 152 6.74 -13.83 -13.04
CA PRO A 152 5.59 -13.02 -13.46
C PRO A 152 4.94 -12.19 -12.33
N PHE A 153 5.55 -12.10 -11.14
CA PHE A 153 4.93 -11.55 -9.93
C PHE A 153 5.03 -10.04 -9.82
N VAL A 154 6.22 -9.49 -10.06
CA VAL A 154 6.50 -8.06 -10.07
C VAL A 154 7.26 -7.74 -11.35
N THR A 155 6.57 -7.14 -12.31
CA THR A 155 7.15 -6.79 -13.61
C THR A 155 7.59 -5.34 -13.61
N THR A 156 8.85 -5.10 -13.22
CA THR A 156 9.50 -3.77 -13.27
C THR A 156 10.52 -3.74 -14.42
N MET A 157 10.08 -3.44 -15.64
CA MET A 157 10.97 -3.29 -16.80
C MET A 157 10.69 -1.94 -17.46
N PRO A 158 11.70 -1.19 -17.91
CA PRO A 158 11.47 -0.23 -18.97
C PRO A 158 11.33 -1.05 -20.27
N PRO A 159 10.20 -0.94 -20.97
CA PRO A 159 9.95 0.28 -21.74
C PRO A 159 8.50 0.74 -21.59
N VAL A 160 8.31 1.91 -21.02
CA VAL A 160 7.26 2.77 -21.57
C VAL A 160 7.98 3.80 -22.41
N THR A 161 8.62 3.34 -23.49
CA THR A 161 9.13 4.23 -24.54
C THR A 161 8.02 5.17 -25.01
N GLU A 162 6.77 4.73 -24.94
CA GLU A 162 5.57 5.47 -25.32
C GLU A 162 5.33 6.74 -24.50
N LEU A 163 5.74 6.78 -23.21
CA LEU A 163 5.71 7.98 -22.36
C LEU A 163 6.69 9.04 -22.86
N ILE A 164 7.71 8.61 -23.61
CA ILE A 164 8.69 9.48 -24.27
C ILE A 164 8.20 9.87 -25.67
N VAL A 165 7.43 9.01 -26.34
CA VAL A 165 7.01 9.19 -27.74
C VAL A 165 5.85 10.18 -27.89
N SER A 166 4.86 10.17 -26.99
CA SER A 166 3.70 11.07 -27.08
C SER A 166 3.66 12.09 -25.95
N TRP A 167 3.60 13.38 -26.32
CA TRP A 167 3.32 14.48 -25.41
C TRP A 167 1.81 14.74 -25.24
N ASN A 168 0.96 13.99 -25.94
CA ASN A 168 -0.49 14.12 -25.80
C ASN A 168 -0.92 13.60 -24.42
N PRO A 169 -1.54 14.44 -23.57
CA PRO A 169 -1.94 14.03 -22.23
C PRO A 169 -2.91 12.84 -22.22
N VAL A 170 -3.71 12.68 -23.28
CA VAL A 170 -4.66 11.55 -23.41
C VAL A 170 -3.92 10.24 -23.64
N ASP A 171 -2.90 10.23 -24.51
CA ASP A 171 -2.10 9.04 -24.79
C ASP A 171 -1.30 8.65 -23.55
N VAL A 172 -0.67 9.62 -22.88
CA VAL A 172 0.06 9.41 -21.62
C VAL A 172 -0.85 8.82 -20.54
N ALA A 173 -2.06 9.35 -20.38
CA ALA A 173 -3.03 8.82 -19.43
C ALA A 173 -3.47 7.39 -19.78
N ALA A 174 -3.72 7.12 -21.06
CA ALA A 174 -4.10 5.78 -21.53
C ALA A 174 -3.00 4.75 -21.25
N ILE A 175 -1.74 5.09 -21.51
CA ILE A 175 -0.58 4.24 -21.24
C ILE A 175 -0.40 4.01 -19.74
N LEU A 176 -0.52 5.06 -18.92
CA LEU A 176 -0.40 4.95 -17.47
C LEU A 176 -1.49 4.02 -16.89
N VAL A 177 -2.72 4.13 -17.39
CA VAL A 177 -3.82 3.27 -16.92
C VAL A 177 -3.67 1.85 -17.46
N ARG A 178 -3.49 1.66 -18.76
CA ARG A 178 -3.45 0.34 -19.40
C ARG A 178 -2.19 -0.44 -19.05
N ASP A 179 -1.02 0.14 -19.35
CA ASP A 179 0.24 -0.59 -19.33
C ASP A 179 0.91 -0.62 -17.97
N ILE A 180 0.70 0.41 -17.15
CA ILE A 180 1.27 0.48 -15.81
C ILE A 180 0.27 -0.03 -14.79
N PHE A 181 -0.91 0.59 -14.68
CA PHE A 181 -1.85 0.23 -13.63
C PHE A 181 -2.50 -1.14 -13.88
N VAL A 182 -3.22 -1.33 -14.99
CA VAL A 182 -3.99 -2.55 -15.25
C VAL A 182 -3.07 -3.76 -15.45
N ARG A 183 -2.03 -3.65 -16.28
CA ARG A 183 -1.17 -4.78 -16.60
C ARG A 183 -0.16 -5.15 -15.50
N ARG A 184 0.27 -4.21 -14.67
CA ARG A 184 1.34 -4.45 -13.67
C ARG A 184 0.84 -4.26 -12.24
N ALA A 185 0.37 -3.06 -11.90
CA ALA A 185 0.04 -2.73 -10.50
C ALA A 185 -1.25 -3.37 -9.98
N LEU A 186 -2.23 -3.65 -10.86
CA LEU A 186 -3.57 -4.11 -10.48
C LEU A 186 -3.53 -5.44 -9.72
N CYS A 187 -2.58 -6.32 -10.06
CA CYS A 187 -2.34 -7.57 -9.36
C CYS A 187 -2.09 -7.36 -7.85
N LEU A 188 -1.41 -6.28 -7.48
CA LEU A 188 -1.02 -5.98 -6.10
C LEU A 188 -2.15 -5.29 -5.31
N GLN A 189 -3.16 -4.75 -5.99
CA GLN A 189 -4.22 -3.94 -5.37
C GLN A 189 -5.12 -4.72 -4.41
N GLY A 190 -5.24 -6.04 -4.60
CA GLY A 190 -6.06 -6.89 -3.73
C GLY A 190 -5.66 -6.82 -2.27
N PHE A 191 -4.35 -6.76 -1.99
CA PHE A 191 -3.84 -6.61 -0.63
C PHE A 191 -4.24 -5.25 -0.02
N LEU A 192 -4.13 -4.17 -0.80
CA LEU A 192 -4.48 -2.82 -0.34
C LEU A 192 -5.98 -2.68 -0.10
N LEU A 193 -6.82 -3.17 -1.02
CA LEU A 193 -8.28 -3.15 -0.89
C LEU A 193 -8.77 -3.99 0.29
N ALA A 194 -8.17 -5.16 0.51
CA ALA A 194 -8.47 -6.00 1.66
C ALA A 194 -8.05 -5.29 2.98
N GLY A 195 -6.86 -4.68 3.03
CA GLY A 195 -6.42 -3.87 4.16
C GLY A 195 -7.34 -2.69 4.47
N TYR A 196 -7.77 -1.96 3.43
CA TYR A 196 -8.76 -0.88 3.56
C TYR A 196 -10.11 -1.39 4.10
N THR A 197 -10.56 -2.57 3.64
CA THR A 197 -11.79 -3.21 4.11
C THR A 197 -11.71 -3.57 5.60
N VAL A 198 -10.52 -3.95 6.10
CA VAL A 198 -10.31 -4.19 7.54
C VAL A 198 -10.54 -2.91 8.35
N ALA A 199 -10.05 -1.75 7.89
CA ALA A 199 -10.30 -0.49 8.60
C ALA A 199 -11.79 -0.13 8.64
N PHE A 200 -12.50 -0.34 7.52
CA PHE A 200 -13.95 -0.14 7.48
C PHE A 200 -14.69 -1.10 8.41
N TRP A 201 -14.33 -2.38 8.40
CA TRP A 201 -14.89 -3.40 9.28
C TRP A 201 -14.66 -3.04 10.76
N ARG A 202 -13.44 -2.61 11.11
CA ARG A 202 -13.08 -2.13 12.45
C ARG A 202 -13.97 -0.97 12.89
N SER A 203 -14.13 0.06 12.07
CA SER A 203 -14.94 1.23 12.42
C SER A 203 -16.44 0.92 12.68
N ARG A 204 -16.95 -0.21 12.17
CA ARG A 204 -18.39 -0.55 12.22
C ARG A 204 -18.74 -1.70 13.15
N PHE A 205 -17.88 -2.70 13.27
CA PHE A 205 -18.23 -3.98 13.87
C PHE A 205 -17.32 -4.38 15.03
N TRP A 206 -16.26 -3.63 15.32
CA TRP A 206 -15.25 -4.08 16.28
C TRP A 206 -15.80 -4.38 17.68
N ASP A 207 -16.72 -3.53 18.16
CA ASP A 207 -17.35 -3.70 19.47
C ASP A 207 -18.10 -5.04 19.62
N ARG A 208 -18.48 -5.67 18.51
CA ARG A 208 -19.38 -6.83 18.53
C ARG A 208 -18.70 -8.18 18.44
N VAL A 209 -17.51 -8.31 17.83
CA VAL A 209 -17.21 -9.60 17.18
C VAL A 209 -16.07 -10.44 17.79
N TRP A 210 -15.02 -9.95 18.47
CA TRP A 210 -13.93 -10.90 18.85
C TRP A 210 -13.15 -10.57 20.13
N HIS A 211 -12.94 -11.59 20.97
CA HIS A 211 -11.92 -11.61 22.01
C HIS A 211 -10.57 -12.10 21.43
N PRO A 212 -9.42 -11.52 21.85
CA PRO A 212 -8.09 -11.98 21.44
C PRO A 212 -7.82 -13.41 21.95
N PRO A 213 -6.93 -14.18 21.27
CA PRO A 213 -5.95 -13.74 20.25
C PRO A 213 -6.38 -13.97 18.79
N LEU A 214 -7.54 -14.56 18.55
CA LEU A 214 -7.94 -15.04 17.22
C LEU A 214 -7.90 -13.98 16.09
N PRO A 215 -8.41 -12.74 16.24
CA PRO A 215 -8.34 -11.73 15.17
C PRO A 215 -6.91 -11.29 14.82
N LEU A 216 -5.94 -11.48 15.72
CA LEU A 216 -4.55 -11.09 15.48
C LEU A 216 -3.89 -11.98 14.42
N VAL A 217 -4.37 -13.22 14.28
CA VAL A 217 -3.85 -14.19 13.30
C VAL A 217 -4.82 -14.32 12.13
N THR A 218 -6.13 -14.37 12.38
CA THR A 218 -7.11 -14.60 11.31
C THR A 218 -7.26 -13.43 10.36
N VAL A 219 -7.15 -12.18 10.84
CA VAL A 219 -7.30 -10.99 9.97
C VAL A 219 -6.15 -10.88 8.97
N PRO A 220 -4.86 -10.97 9.36
CA PRO A 220 -3.76 -11.02 8.39
C PRO A 220 -3.92 -12.15 7.36
N ILE A 221 -4.29 -13.36 7.82
CA ILE A 221 -4.49 -14.50 6.92
C ILE A 221 -5.64 -14.23 5.93
N ALA A 222 -6.76 -13.69 6.38
CA ALA A 222 -7.89 -13.35 5.51
C ALA A 222 -7.52 -12.29 4.47
N VAL A 223 -6.75 -11.27 4.88
CA VAL A 223 -6.23 -10.25 3.95
C VAL A 223 -5.23 -10.86 2.97
N GLY A 224 -4.35 -11.75 3.42
CA GLY A 224 -3.41 -12.47 2.56
C GLY A 224 -4.12 -13.34 1.53
N LEU A 225 -5.08 -14.15 1.95
CA LEU A 225 -5.90 -14.96 1.05
C LEU A 225 -6.71 -14.11 0.06
N SER A 226 -7.24 -12.98 0.50
CA SER A 226 -7.96 -12.04 -0.36
C SER A 226 -7.03 -11.40 -1.40
N GLY A 227 -5.82 -11.01 -1.00
CA GLY A 227 -4.79 -10.47 -1.87
C GLY A 227 -4.31 -11.49 -2.91
N ILE A 228 -4.04 -12.73 -2.49
CA ILE A 228 -3.67 -13.83 -3.39
C ILE A 228 -4.83 -14.14 -4.34
N GLY A 229 -6.06 -14.25 -3.83
CA GLY A 229 -7.24 -14.53 -4.66
C GLY A 229 -7.47 -13.45 -5.72
N TRP A 230 -7.36 -12.18 -5.34
CA TRP A 230 -7.40 -11.06 -6.27
C TRP A 230 -6.30 -11.14 -7.33
N TRP A 231 -5.06 -11.40 -6.90
CA TRP A 231 -3.94 -11.53 -7.81
C TRP A 231 -4.18 -12.64 -8.85
N VAL A 232 -4.66 -13.81 -8.42
CA VAL A 232 -5.03 -14.91 -9.32
C VAL A 232 -6.13 -14.48 -10.31
N VAL A 233 -7.18 -13.82 -9.81
CA VAL A 233 -8.28 -13.31 -10.65
C VAL A 233 -7.77 -12.33 -11.70
N VAL A 234 -6.89 -11.39 -11.33
CA VAL A 234 -6.32 -10.40 -12.26
C VAL A 234 -5.38 -11.07 -13.28
N GLN A 235 -4.54 -12.02 -12.85
CA GLN A 235 -3.64 -12.74 -13.76
C GLN A 235 -4.39 -13.55 -14.83
N LYS A 236 -5.56 -14.09 -14.50
CA LYS A 236 -6.43 -14.77 -15.47
C LYS A 236 -7.30 -13.79 -16.26
N GLY A 237 -7.70 -12.69 -15.65
CA GLY A 237 -8.57 -11.68 -16.24
C GLY A 237 -7.87 -10.80 -17.27
N VAL A 238 -6.70 -10.24 -16.96
CA VAL A 238 -5.98 -9.29 -17.84
C VAL A 238 -5.74 -9.85 -19.24
N PRO A 239 -5.27 -11.11 -19.43
CA PRO A 239 -5.11 -11.70 -20.76
C PRO A 239 -6.41 -11.85 -21.57
N LEU A 240 -7.58 -11.83 -20.91
CA LEU A 240 -8.86 -11.82 -21.62
C LEU A 240 -9.16 -10.46 -22.25
N PHE A 241 -8.58 -9.36 -21.76
CA PHE A 241 -8.81 -8.01 -22.27
C PHE A 241 -7.65 -7.48 -23.11
N PHE A 242 -6.42 -7.89 -22.81
CA PHE A 242 -5.21 -7.41 -23.47
C PHE A 242 -4.31 -8.56 -23.91
N THR A 243 -3.73 -8.43 -25.10
CA THR A 243 -2.67 -9.34 -25.57
C THR A 243 -1.36 -9.09 -24.82
N ALA A 244 -0.36 -9.95 -25.04
CA ALA A 244 0.98 -9.77 -24.46
C ALA A 244 1.64 -8.44 -24.87
N ASP A 245 1.27 -7.88 -26.02
CA ASP A 245 1.76 -6.59 -26.53
C ASP A 245 0.96 -5.39 -25.99
N GLY A 246 -0.12 -5.62 -25.23
CA GLY A 246 -0.99 -4.55 -24.73
C GLY A 246 -2.10 -4.11 -25.69
N CYS A 247 -2.26 -4.80 -26.82
CA CYS A 247 -3.38 -4.57 -27.74
C CYS A 247 -4.69 -5.09 -27.13
N PRO A 248 -5.83 -4.41 -27.35
CA PRO A 248 -7.13 -4.92 -26.95
C PRO A 248 -7.43 -6.24 -27.65
N THR A 249 -8.02 -7.19 -26.93
CA THR A 249 -8.54 -8.44 -27.51
C THR A 249 -9.95 -8.24 -28.05
N LEU A 250 -10.48 -9.24 -28.76
CA LEU A 250 -11.87 -9.26 -29.23
C LEU A 250 -12.90 -9.00 -28.11
N VAL A 251 -12.61 -9.40 -26.87
CA VAL A 251 -13.50 -9.14 -25.72
C VAL A 251 -13.50 -7.67 -25.36
N ALA A 252 -12.32 -7.04 -25.31
CA ALA A 252 -12.20 -5.61 -25.05
C ALA A 252 -12.84 -4.78 -26.18
N GLU A 253 -12.64 -5.18 -27.44
CA GLU A 253 -13.29 -4.56 -28.59
C GLU A 253 -14.82 -4.72 -28.54
N ALA A 254 -15.33 -5.91 -28.20
CA ALA A 254 -16.77 -6.15 -28.07
C ALA A 254 -17.41 -5.30 -26.96
N LEU A 255 -16.72 -5.11 -25.82
CA LEU A 255 -17.18 -4.21 -24.76
C LEU A 255 -17.19 -2.76 -25.21
N TYR A 256 -16.13 -2.32 -25.89
CA TYR A 256 -16.05 -0.98 -26.46
C TYR A 256 -17.22 -0.73 -27.43
N TRP A 257 -17.48 -1.65 -28.36
CA TRP A 257 -18.58 -1.53 -29.30
C TRP A 257 -19.96 -1.63 -28.63
N SER A 258 -20.10 -2.39 -27.55
CA SER A 258 -21.34 -2.43 -26.76
C SER A 258 -21.62 -1.08 -26.08
N ALA A 259 -20.58 -0.43 -25.56
CA ALA A 259 -20.68 0.92 -25.00
C ALA A 259 -21.02 1.96 -26.06
N VAL A 260 -20.37 1.91 -27.23
CA VAL A 260 -20.64 2.80 -28.37
C VAL A 260 -22.08 2.65 -28.88
N LYS A 261 -22.60 1.41 -28.93
CA LYS A 261 -23.99 1.12 -29.32
C LYS A 261 -25.01 1.40 -28.21
N SER A 262 -24.59 1.85 -27.04
CA SER A 262 -25.44 2.00 -25.85
C SER A 262 -26.26 0.74 -25.54
N ASP A 263 -25.62 -0.44 -25.63
CA ASP A 263 -26.22 -1.75 -25.33
C ASP A 263 -25.78 -2.23 -23.93
N PRO A 264 -26.46 -1.81 -22.85
CA PRO A 264 -26.11 -2.21 -21.49
C PRO A 264 -26.37 -3.70 -21.25
N ALA A 265 -27.34 -4.31 -21.94
CA ALA A 265 -27.67 -5.72 -21.80
C ALA A 265 -26.58 -6.60 -22.42
N GLY A 266 -26.12 -6.25 -23.62
CA GLY A 266 -24.97 -6.87 -24.27
C GLY A 266 -23.71 -6.76 -23.41
N ALA A 267 -23.39 -5.56 -22.92
CA ALA A 267 -22.24 -5.33 -22.04
C ALA A 267 -22.32 -6.16 -20.74
N ALA A 268 -23.47 -6.19 -20.07
CA ALA A 268 -23.67 -6.98 -18.86
C ALA A 268 -23.52 -8.49 -19.13
N SER A 269 -24.07 -8.98 -20.25
CA SER A 269 -23.97 -10.39 -20.64
C SER A 269 -22.52 -10.81 -20.93
N LEU A 270 -21.74 -9.91 -21.54
CA LEU A 270 -20.33 -10.12 -21.82
C LEU A 270 -19.50 -10.12 -20.54
N CYS A 271 -19.72 -9.14 -19.65
CA CYS A 271 -19.09 -9.12 -18.32
C CYS A 271 -19.40 -10.38 -17.50
N PHE A 272 -20.64 -10.87 -17.53
CA PHE A 272 -21.01 -12.12 -16.88
C PHE A 272 -20.30 -13.32 -17.51
N THR A 273 -20.18 -13.37 -18.84
CA THR A 273 -19.45 -14.43 -19.55
C THR A 273 -17.97 -14.44 -19.19
N VAL A 274 -17.33 -13.27 -19.14
CA VAL A 274 -15.94 -13.11 -18.70
C VAL A 274 -15.78 -13.57 -17.25
N GLY A 275 -16.66 -13.12 -16.34
CA GLY A 275 -16.62 -13.54 -14.94
C GLY A 275 -16.77 -15.07 -14.78
N LYS A 276 -17.67 -15.67 -15.57
CA LYS A 276 -17.84 -17.13 -15.61
C LYS A 276 -16.60 -17.86 -16.12
N GLU A 277 -15.93 -17.30 -17.12
CA GLU A 277 -14.70 -17.88 -17.66
C GLU A 277 -13.54 -17.81 -16.67
N ILE A 278 -13.34 -16.66 -16.02
CA ILE A 278 -12.35 -16.52 -14.93
C ILE A 278 -12.63 -17.53 -13.82
N TYR A 279 -13.88 -17.62 -13.36
CA TYR A 279 -14.28 -18.59 -12.35
C TYR A 279 -13.99 -20.03 -12.77
N ARG A 280 -14.31 -20.40 -14.01
CA ARG A 280 -14.02 -21.74 -14.55
C ARG A 280 -12.53 -22.04 -14.56
N GLN A 281 -11.68 -21.09 -14.96
CA GLN A 281 -10.23 -21.26 -14.98
C GLN A 281 -9.68 -21.45 -13.57
N VAL A 282 -10.11 -20.62 -12.61
CA VAL A 282 -9.68 -20.72 -11.21
C VAL A 282 -10.12 -22.05 -10.59
N VAL A 283 -11.36 -22.48 -10.80
CA VAL A 283 -11.86 -23.75 -10.29
C VAL A 283 -11.14 -24.94 -10.93
N ARG A 284 -10.85 -24.88 -12.24
CA ARG A 284 -10.10 -25.94 -12.93
C ARG A 284 -8.70 -26.10 -12.35
N ASP A 285 -7.99 -24.99 -12.15
CA ASP A 285 -6.64 -24.98 -11.58
C ASP A 285 -6.65 -25.41 -10.10
N ALA A 286 -7.65 -25.00 -9.33
CA ALA A 286 -7.78 -25.39 -7.92
C ALA A 286 -8.19 -26.86 -7.75
N ALA A 287 -9.09 -27.37 -8.59
CA ALA A 287 -9.58 -28.75 -8.51
C ALA A 287 -8.47 -29.75 -8.82
N SER A 288 -7.61 -29.48 -9.81
CA SER A 288 -6.48 -30.35 -10.12
C SER A 288 -5.49 -30.43 -8.95
N LEU A 289 -5.14 -29.29 -8.35
CA LEU A 289 -4.28 -29.22 -7.18
C LEU A 289 -4.87 -29.96 -5.97
N TRP A 290 -6.17 -29.77 -5.72
CA TRP A 290 -6.88 -30.42 -4.64
C TRP A 290 -6.92 -31.95 -4.80
N GLN A 291 -7.27 -32.43 -6.00
CA GLN A 291 -7.30 -33.86 -6.31
C GLN A 291 -5.92 -34.51 -6.16
N GLN A 292 -4.86 -33.80 -6.58
CA GLN A 292 -3.49 -34.28 -6.47
C GLN A 292 -2.88 -34.10 -5.07
N ARG A 293 -3.57 -33.39 -4.14
CA ARG A 293 -3.04 -32.98 -2.82
C ARG A 293 -1.69 -32.29 -2.91
N GLN A 294 -1.53 -31.45 -3.93
CA GLN A 294 -0.27 -30.80 -4.25
C GLN A 294 -0.33 -29.31 -3.92
N LEU A 295 0.83 -28.75 -3.56
CA LEU A 295 1.01 -27.31 -3.47
C LEU A 295 0.82 -26.66 -4.85
N PRO A 296 0.44 -25.38 -4.93
CA PRO A 296 0.41 -24.65 -6.20
C PRO A 296 1.74 -24.81 -6.96
N MET A 297 1.66 -24.95 -8.29
CA MET A 297 2.84 -25.17 -9.15
C MET A 297 3.95 -24.13 -8.93
N VAL A 298 3.58 -22.89 -8.58
CA VAL A 298 4.51 -21.81 -8.24
C VAL A 298 5.40 -22.13 -7.05
N LEU A 299 4.89 -22.86 -6.05
CA LEU A 299 5.64 -23.29 -4.87
C LEU A 299 6.35 -24.63 -5.08
N GLN A 300 6.12 -25.32 -6.20
CA GLN A 300 6.82 -26.55 -6.56
C GLN A 300 8.05 -26.28 -7.43
N ASN A 301 7.98 -25.28 -8.31
CA ASN A 301 9.10 -24.89 -9.14
C ASN A 301 10.09 -24.03 -8.33
N PRO A 302 11.37 -24.43 -8.19
CA PRO A 302 12.37 -23.68 -7.44
C PRO A 302 12.55 -22.25 -7.95
N SER A 303 12.56 -22.03 -9.27
CA SER A 303 12.76 -20.69 -9.84
C SER A 303 11.55 -19.79 -9.60
N ALA A 304 10.34 -20.30 -9.84
CA ALA A 304 9.11 -19.56 -9.59
C ALA A 304 8.93 -19.24 -8.10
N CYS A 305 9.25 -20.19 -7.21
CA CYS A 305 9.18 -19.97 -5.77
C CYS A 305 10.20 -18.92 -5.31
N MET A 306 11.41 -18.92 -5.87
CA MET A 306 12.43 -17.91 -5.56
C MET A 306 12.01 -16.52 -6.05
N SER A 307 11.51 -16.41 -7.28
CA SER A 307 10.99 -15.13 -7.81
C SER A 307 9.82 -14.61 -6.99
N LEU A 308 8.89 -15.48 -6.56
CA LEU A 308 7.78 -15.10 -5.68
C LEU A 308 8.27 -14.65 -4.30
N TYR A 309 9.22 -15.39 -3.73
CA TYR A 309 9.84 -15.07 -2.46
C TYR A 309 10.50 -13.67 -2.49
N LEU A 310 11.37 -13.42 -3.47
CA LEU A 310 12.07 -12.14 -3.64
C LEU A 310 11.09 -10.99 -3.93
N ALA A 311 10.11 -11.22 -4.81
CA ALA A 311 9.03 -10.26 -5.08
C ALA A 311 8.29 -9.86 -3.81
N THR A 312 7.90 -10.83 -3.00
CA THR A 312 7.12 -10.57 -1.79
C THR A 312 7.98 -9.87 -0.73
N ALA A 313 9.24 -10.29 -0.55
CA ALA A 313 10.16 -9.70 0.41
C ALA A 313 10.53 -8.25 0.03
N SER A 314 10.82 -7.98 -1.25
CA SER A 314 11.12 -6.64 -1.76
C SER A 314 9.91 -5.71 -1.63
N MET A 315 8.71 -6.16 -2.00
CA MET A 315 7.48 -5.38 -1.80
C MET A 315 7.23 -5.09 -0.31
N ALA A 316 7.45 -6.06 0.58
CA ALA A 316 7.33 -5.86 2.02
C ALA A 316 8.32 -4.80 2.53
N LEU A 317 9.58 -4.86 2.09
CA LEU A 317 10.61 -3.87 2.41
C LEU A 317 10.25 -2.47 1.92
N VAL A 318 9.77 -2.34 0.68
CA VAL A 318 9.33 -1.04 0.14
C VAL A 318 8.19 -0.47 0.98
N HIS A 319 7.18 -1.27 1.31
CA HIS A 319 6.06 -0.79 2.12
C HIS A 319 6.52 -0.39 3.53
N VAL A 320 7.37 -1.17 4.19
CA VAL A 320 7.93 -0.81 5.50
C VAL A 320 8.75 0.48 5.40
N PHE A 321 9.60 0.62 4.40
CA PHE A 321 10.40 1.83 4.21
C PHE A 321 9.52 3.05 4.00
N VAL A 322 8.47 2.93 3.18
CA VAL A 322 7.48 3.99 2.98
C VAL A 322 6.76 4.36 4.29
N LEU A 323 6.42 3.39 5.14
CA LEU A 323 5.82 3.64 6.44
C LEU A 323 6.78 4.36 7.40
N LEU A 324 8.07 4.05 7.35
CA LEU A 324 9.11 4.70 8.15
C LEU A 324 9.44 6.11 7.66
N VAL A 325 9.43 6.33 6.35
CA VAL A 325 9.67 7.65 5.74
C VAL A 325 8.46 8.55 5.91
N LYS A 326 7.23 8.02 5.99
CA LYS A 326 6.02 8.83 6.16
C LYS A 326 6.11 9.90 7.27
N PRO A 327 6.50 9.61 8.52
CA PRO A 327 6.61 10.65 9.54
C PRO A 327 7.68 11.71 9.21
N VAL A 328 8.77 11.31 8.55
CA VAL A 328 9.81 12.24 8.06
C VAL A 328 9.23 13.12 6.95
N ALA A 329 8.49 12.55 6.02
CA ALA A 329 7.80 13.29 4.95
C ALA A 329 6.75 14.24 5.54
N ASP A 330 5.91 13.78 6.48
CA ASP A 330 4.92 14.61 7.16
C ASP A 330 5.59 15.77 7.91
N PHE A 331 6.75 15.55 8.53
CA PHE A 331 7.55 16.61 9.14
C PHE A 331 8.08 17.60 8.09
N VAL A 332 8.68 17.12 7.00
CA VAL A 332 9.21 17.97 5.92
C VAL A 332 8.08 18.77 5.25
N PHE A 333 6.93 18.15 5.00
CA PHE A 333 5.73 18.84 4.50
C PHE A 333 5.22 19.84 5.52
N GLY A 334 5.21 19.50 6.82
CA GLY A 334 4.85 20.44 7.89
C GLY A 334 5.75 21.66 7.92
N VAL A 335 7.07 21.47 7.80
CA VAL A 335 8.05 22.56 7.68
C VAL A 335 7.85 23.34 6.38
N PHE A 336 7.63 22.67 5.26
CA PHE A 336 7.37 23.32 3.98
C PHE A 336 6.11 24.18 4.03
N PHE A 337 5.00 23.67 4.57
CA PHE A 337 3.77 24.43 4.77
C PHE A 337 3.90 25.54 5.81
N PHE A 338 4.75 25.36 6.82
CA PHE A 338 5.09 26.40 7.78
C PHE A 338 5.91 27.54 7.15
N VAL A 339 6.83 27.20 6.23
CA VAL A 339 7.62 28.15 5.45
C VAL A 339 6.81 28.77 4.32
N LEU A 340 5.76 28.07 3.84
CA LEU A 340 4.89 28.62 2.80
C LEU A 340 4.24 29.90 3.33
N PRO A 341 4.31 30.97 2.55
CA PRO A 341 3.76 32.24 2.97
C PRO A 341 2.24 32.11 3.17
N THR A 342 1.78 32.51 4.35
CA THR A 342 0.35 32.51 4.71
C THR A 342 -0.42 33.65 4.03
N ASP A 343 0.28 34.62 3.42
CA ASP A 343 -0.34 35.75 2.73
C ASP A 343 -0.77 35.38 1.28
N PRO A 344 -2.03 35.62 0.88
CA PRO A 344 -2.51 35.35 -0.47
C PRO A 344 -1.73 36.09 -1.58
N THR A 345 -1.11 37.23 -1.29
CA THR A 345 -0.26 37.94 -2.29
C THR A 345 0.98 37.13 -2.65
N LEU A 346 1.55 36.42 -1.67
CA LEU A 346 2.73 35.57 -1.84
C LEU A 346 2.38 34.21 -2.47
N TRP A 347 1.15 33.71 -2.28
CA TRP A 347 0.61 32.63 -3.11
C TRP A 347 0.55 33.03 -4.58
N GLY A 348 0.13 34.27 -4.87
CA GLY A 348 0.17 34.82 -6.23
C GLY A 348 1.59 34.83 -6.80
N LEU A 349 2.59 35.30 -6.04
CA LEU A 349 3.99 35.36 -6.48
C LEU A 349 4.62 33.98 -6.65
N THR A 350 4.39 33.04 -5.73
CA THR A 350 4.88 31.65 -5.85
C THR A 350 4.18 30.90 -6.98
N LEU A 351 2.89 31.15 -7.23
CA LEU A 351 2.18 30.63 -8.39
C LEU A 351 2.75 31.21 -9.70
N ILE A 352 3.01 32.52 -9.76
CA ILE A 352 3.65 33.14 -10.92
C ILE A 352 5.06 32.57 -11.14
N GLY A 353 5.83 32.37 -10.07
CA GLY A 353 7.16 31.76 -10.13
C GLY A 353 7.14 30.30 -10.61
N THR A 354 6.18 29.50 -10.15
CA THR A 354 5.99 28.11 -10.59
C THR A 354 5.47 28.01 -12.02
N ILE A 355 4.55 28.89 -12.44
CA ILE A 355 4.14 29.02 -13.85
C ILE A 355 5.34 29.42 -14.71
N GLY A 356 6.14 30.40 -14.27
CA GLY A 356 7.37 30.81 -14.96
C GLY A 356 8.36 29.66 -15.12
N GLY A 357 8.56 28.87 -14.06
CA GLY A 357 9.41 27.66 -14.06
C GLY A 357 8.87 26.52 -14.92
N ALA A 358 7.55 26.32 -14.96
CA ALA A 358 6.92 25.33 -15.81
C ALA A 358 7.02 25.73 -17.30
N VAL A 359 6.82 27.01 -17.62
CA VAL A 359 6.98 27.55 -18.98
C VAL A 359 8.44 27.47 -19.44
N THR A 360 9.42 27.66 -18.56
CA THR A 360 10.84 27.46 -18.93
C THR A 360 11.22 26.02 -19.11
N LEU A 361 10.76 25.10 -18.25
CA LEU A 361 10.95 23.67 -18.46
C LEU A 361 10.30 23.21 -19.78
N TRP A 362 9.12 23.75 -20.10
CA TRP A 362 8.45 23.52 -21.38
C TRP A 362 9.25 24.03 -22.58
N ARG A 363 9.93 25.18 -22.44
CA ARG A 363 10.73 25.82 -23.49
C ARG A 363 12.23 25.49 -23.44
N MET A 364 12.68 24.61 -22.54
CA MET A 364 14.10 24.25 -22.43
C MET A 364 14.65 23.65 -23.73
N ASN A 365 13.79 23.01 -24.53
CA ASN A 365 14.15 22.50 -25.85
C ASN A 365 14.34 23.60 -26.92
N ASP A 366 13.83 24.82 -26.72
CA ASP A 366 13.94 25.92 -27.68
C ASP A 366 15.22 26.76 -27.47
N GLY A 367 16.14 26.31 -26.62
CA GLY A 367 17.55 26.72 -26.60
C GLY A 367 17.90 28.13 -26.10
N LEU A 368 16.95 29.05 -25.90
CA LEU A 368 17.28 30.47 -25.72
C LEU A 368 16.34 31.27 -24.79
N VAL A 369 16.06 30.88 -23.53
CA VAL A 369 15.57 31.89 -22.54
C VAL A 369 15.90 31.51 -21.08
N TYR A 370 17.05 31.96 -20.55
CA TYR A 370 17.38 31.89 -19.11
C TYR A 370 16.62 32.94 -18.27
N THR A 371 16.06 33.96 -18.92
CA THR A 371 15.40 35.11 -18.31
C THR A 371 14.26 34.76 -17.34
N PRO A 372 13.38 33.77 -17.60
CA PRO A 372 12.28 33.48 -16.69
C PRO A 372 12.72 32.67 -15.47
N HIS A 373 13.83 31.93 -15.54
CA HIS A 373 14.45 31.32 -14.34
C HIS A 373 14.96 32.40 -13.39
N ILE A 374 15.63 33.44 -13.91
CA ILE A 374 16.10 34.58 -13.12
C ILE A 374 14.90 35.33 -12.53
N ALA A 375 13.85 35.59 -13.33
CA ALA A 375 12.64 36.24 -12.82
C ALA A 375 11.94 35.42 -11.72
N GLY A 376 11.82 34.09 -11.89
CA GLY A 376 11.27 33.18 -10.90
C GLY A 376 12.11 33.13 -9.62
N LEU A 377 13.42 33.05 -9.73
CA LEU A 377 14.35 33.10 -8.59
C LEU A 377 14.30 34.44 -7.87
N CYS A 378 14.26 35.56 -8.61
CA CYS A 378 14.09 36.90 -8.05
C CYS A 378 12.74 37.02 -7.33
N ALA A 379 11.65 36.49 -7.88
CA ALA A 379 10.34 36.49 -7.24
C ALA A 379 10.33 35.66 -5.94
N VAL A 380 10.99 34.49 -5.93
CA VAL A 380 11.16 33.66 -4.73
C VAL A 380 12.03 34.37 -3.70
N ALA A 381 13.18 34.92 -4.09
CA ALA A 381 14.08 35.65 -3.19
C ALA A 381 13.41 36.90 -2.60
N PHE A 382 12.65 37.65 -3.40
CA PHE A 382 11.86 38.80 -2.95
C PHE A 382 10.75 38.36 -1.98
N SER A 383 10.07 37.24 -2.26
CA SER A 383 9.07 36.66 -1.36
C SER A 383 9.66 36.23 -0.02
N LEU A 384 10.88 35.70 -0.01
CA LEU A 384 11.61 35.34 1.22
C LEU A 384 12.03 36.58 2.02
N LEU A 385 12.53 37.63 1.35
CA LEU A 385 12.91 38.90 2.00
C LEU A 385 11.70 39.60 2.65
N LEU A 386 10.54 39.62 1.98
CA LEU A 386 9.33 40.23 2.52
C LEU A 386 8.74 39.48 3.74
N ASN A 387 9.01 38.18 3.89
CA ASN A 387 8.58 37.41 5.06
C ASN A 387 9.48 37.62 6.30
N GLY A 388 10.46 38.52 6.25
CA GLY A 388 11.35 38.77 7.39
C GLY A 388 12.31 37.62 7.68
N PHE A 389 12.57 36.72 6.72
CA PHE A 389 13.51 35.60 6.89
C PHE A 389 14.98 36.06 7.10
N PHE A 390 15.27 37.34 6.84
CA PHE A 390 16.57 37.98 7.06
C PHE A 390 16.53 39.15 8.06
N ALA A 391 15.51 39.22 8.92
CA ALA A 391 15.51 40.03 10.13
C ALA A 391 15.70 39.11 11.34
#